data_AF-A0AAN9S2T2-F1
#
_entry.id   AF-A0AAN9S2T2-F1
#
_cell.length_a   1.000
_cell.length_b   1.000
_cell.length_c   1.000
_cell.angle_alpha   90.00
_cell.angle_beta   90.00
_cell.angle_gamma   90.00
#
_symmetry.space_group_name_H-M   'P 1'
#
loop_
_entity.id
_entity.type
_entity.pdbx_description
1 polymer ?
#
loop_
_entity_poly.entity_id
_entity_poly.type
_entity_poly.pdbx_seq_one_letter_code
_entity_poly.pdbx_strand_id
1 'polypeptide(L)'
;MESIRTNPINAVPLLLESLVTVEEQENLKDLKSELIKIKDLFSIVKKNEEELLDTLTVVDDYLCNLNLQKLMEVEEEICKRIRNSSQKLLPAGNNNNEAVQSSEKTFQHLKLDKRD
;
A
#
# COMPACT_ATOMS: atom_id res chain seq x y z
N MET A 1 -22.09 19.27 9.86
CA MET A 1 -21.71 18.14 9.00
C MET A 1 -20.20 18.10 8.93
N GLU A 2 -19.60 16.96 9.27
CA GLU A 2 -18.17 16.74 9.09
C GLU A 2 -17.89 16.61 7.59
N SER A 3 -16.80 17.20 7.11
CA SER A 3 -16.49 17.16 5.68
C SER A 3 -16.04 15.75 5.28
N ILE A 4 -16.59 15.21 4.20
CA ILE A 4 -16.09 13.94 3.62
C ILE A 4 -14.59 14.02 3.26
N ARG A 5 -14.06 15.23 3.07
CA ARG A 5 -12.63 15.46 2.82
C ARG A 5 -11.76 15.18 4.03
N THR A 6 -12.27 15.38 5.25
CA THR A 6 -11.51 15.18 6.50
C THR A 6 -11.72 13.78 7.08
N ASN A 7 -12.68 13.01 6.56
CA ASN A 7 -12.97 11.65 6.96
C ASN A 7 -13.10 10.71 5.74
N PRO A 8 -11.98 10.39 5.07
CA PRO A 8 -12.01 9.61 3.83
C PRO A 8 -12.54 8.18 4.01
N ILE A 9 -12.38 7.59 5.21
CA ILE A 9 -12.87 6.24 5.53
C ILE A 9 -14.39 6.18 5.47
N ASN A 10 -15.07 7.20 5.99
CA ASN A 10 -16.54 7.25 6.04
C ASN A 10 -17.17 7.98 4.85
N ALA A 11 -16.37 8.60 3.98
CA ALA A 11 -16.86 9.41 2.87
C ALA A 11 -17.87 8.66 1.98
N VAL A 12 -17.50 7.48 1.49
CA VAL A 12 -18.36 6.70 0.57
C VAL A 12 -19.57 6.07 1.28
N PRO A 13 -19.43 5.45 2.47
CA PRO A 13 -20.58 4.98 3.25
C PRO A 13 -21.63 6.07 3.52
N LEU A 14 -21.20 7.26 3.95
CA LEU A 14 -22.10 8.37 4.26
C LEU A 14 -22.84 8.89 3.01
N LEU A 15 -22.17 8.91 1.86
CA LEU A 15 -22.80 9.28 0.59
C LEU A 15 -23.84 8.24 0.14
N LEU A 16 -23.55 6.95 0.30
CA LEU A 16 -24.51 5.88 -0.01
C LEU A 16 -25.76 5.96 0.88
N GLU A 17 -25.60 6.20 2.19
CA GLU A 17 -26.72 6.38 3.12
C GLU A 17 -27.57 7.60 2.76
N SER A 18 -26.92 8.71 2.42
CA SER A 18 -27.60 9.92 1.95
C SER A 18 -28.35 9.68 0.64
N LEU A 19 -27.77 8.92 -0.30
CA LEU A 19 -28.43 8.58 -1.56
C LEU A 19 -29.69 7.74 -1.35
N VAL A 20 -29.68 6.77 -0.44
CA VAL A 20 -30.88 5.94 -0.13
C VAL A 20 -32.04 6.83 0.32
N THR A 21 -31.75 7.90 1.06
CA THR A 21 -32.76 8.86 1.53
C THR A 21 -33.31 9.76 0.41
N VAL A 22 -32.52 9.99 -0.65
CA VAL A 22 -32.87 10.87 -1.78
C VAL A 22 -33.41 10.08 -3.00
N GLU A 23 -33.18 8.76 -3.05
CA GLU A 23 -33.59 7.86 -4.15
C GLU A 23 -35.12 7.80 -4.36
N GLU A 24 -35.91 8.21 -3.37
CA GLU A 24 -37.37 8.37 -3.49
C GLU A 24 -37.78 9.51 -4.44
N GLN A 25 -36.90 10.48 -4.69
CA GLN A 25 -37.19 11.67 -5.52
C GLN A 25 -36.55 11.63 -6.91
N GLU A 26 -35.38 11.02 -7.08
CA GLU A 26 -34.64 11.02 -8.35
C GLU A 26 -33.97 9.66 -8.66
N ASN A 27 -33.96 9.27 -9.94
CA ASN A 27 -33.38 8.00 -10.39
C ASN A 27 -31.83 8.09 -10.45
N LEU A 28 -31.17 7.98 -9.28
CA LEU A 28 -29.72 8.09 -9.12
C LEU A 28 -28.97 6.74 -9.17
N LYS A 29 -29.52 5.74 -9.86
CA LYS A 29 -29.00 4.35 -9.89
C LYS A 29 -27.55 4.27 -10.36
N ASP A 30 -27.18 5.06 -11.38
CA ASP A 30 -25.82 5.05 -11.93
C ASP A 30 -24.80 5.59 -10.91
N LEU A 31 -25.13 6.69 -10.23
CA LEU A 31 -24.29 7.25 -9.17
C LEU A 31 -24.13 6.27 -8.00
N LYS A 32 -25.21 5.61 -7.59
CA LYS A 32 -25.17 4.57 -6.56
C LYS A 32 -24.25 3.41 -6.94
N SER A 33 -24.31 2.98 -8.21
CA SER A 33 -23.42 1.94 -8.75
C SER A 33 -21.95 2.35 -8.69
N GLU A 34 -21.61 3.57 -9.09
CA GLU A 34 -20.23 4.09 -9.01
C GLU A 34 -19.73 4.18 -7.56
N LEU A 35 -20.56 4.68 -6.63
CA LEU A 35 -20.21 4.73 -5.21
C LEU A 35 -19.96 3.33 -4.61
N ILE A 36 -20.75 2.32 -5.02
CA ILE A 36 -20.51 0.92 -4.61
C ILE A 36 -19.15 0.43 -5.11
N LYS A 37 -18.82 0.69 -6.39
CA LYS A 37 -17.51 0.31 -6.95
C LYS A 37 -16.34 0.95 -6.18
N ILE A 38 -16.46 2.23 -5.82
CA ILE A 38 -15.44 2.93 -5.03
C ILE A 38 -15.32 2.32 -3.63
N LYS A 39 -16.45 2.01 -2.98
CA LYS A 39 -16.45 1.33 -1.67
C LYS A 39 -15.72 -0.01 -1.74
N ASP A 40 -16.00 -0.81 -2.76
CA ASP A 40 -15.38 -2.12 -2.95
C ASP A 40 -13.87 -1.98 -3.25
N LEU A 41 -13.50 -0.99 -4.06
CA LEU A 41 -12.09 -0.63 -4.32
C LEU A 41 -11.37 -0.28 -3.03
N PHE A 42 -11.94 0.58 -2.18
CA PHE A 42 -11.35 0.94 -0.88
C PHE A 42 -11.22 -0.27 0.04
N SER A 43 -12.20 -1.18 0.04
CA SER A 43 -12.11 -2.43 0.80
C SER A 43 -10.97 -3.34 0.33
N ILE A 44 -10.74 -3.42 -0.99
CA ILE A 44 -9.63 -4.20 -1.56
C ILE A 44 -8.29 -3.57 -1.18
N VAL A 45 -8.15 -2.26 -1.37
CA VAL A 45 -6.92 -1.53 -1.01
C VAL A 45 -6.60 -1.68 0.47
N LYS A 46 -7.60 -1.55 1.35
CA LYS A 46 -7.42 -1.75 2.80
C LYS A 46 -6.92 -3.15 3.14
N LYS A 47 -7.50 -4.19 2.54
CA LYS A 47 -7.03 -5.57 2.75
C LYS A 47 -5.57 -5.75 2.28
N ASN A 48 -5.21 -5.12 1.17
CA ASN A 48 -3.85 -5.18 0.64
C ASN A 48 -2.86 -4.39 1.50
N GLU A 49 -3.31 -3.28 2.11
CA GLU A 49 -2.55 -2.51 3.11
C GLU A 49 -2.29 -3.35 4.36
N GLU A 50 -3.30 -4.04 4.88
CA GLU A 50 -3.16 -4.96 6.03
C GLU A 50 -2.12 -6.06 5.74
N GLU A 51 -2.18 -6.71 4.57
CA GLU A 51 -1.19 -7.73 4.17
C GLU A 51 0.26 -7.17 4.10
N LEU A 52 0.41 -5.94 3.64
CA LEU A 52 1.71 -5.28 3.60
C LEU A 52 2.20 -4.97 5.02
N LEU A 53 1.33 -4.45 5.89
CA LEU A 53 1.65 -4.15 7.28
C LEU A 53 2.05 -5.40 8.07
N ASP A 54 1.43 -6.54 7.82
CA ASP A 54 1.85 -7.83 8.41
C ASP A 54 3.30 -8.17 8.00
N THR A 55 3.65 -7.95 6.74
CA THR A 55 5.01 -8.17 6.25
C THR A 55 6.01 -7.20 6.89
N LEU A 56 5.63 -5.92 7.02
CA LEU A 56 6.47 -4.90 7.66
C LEU A 56 6.65 -5.16 9.16
N THR A 57 5.65 -5.73 9.83
CA THR A 57 5.74 -6.13 11.23
C THR A 57 6.79 -7.22 11.43
N VAL A 58 6.91 -8.16 10.49
CA VAL A 58 7.98 -9.18 10.52
C VAL A 58 9.36 -8.53 10.38
N VAL A 59 9.50 -7.52 9.52
CA VAL A 59 10.76 -6.77 9.39
C VAL A 59 11.10 -6.04 10.68
N ASP A 60 10.12 -5.36 11.28
CA ASP A 60 10.28 -4.65 12.55
C ASP A 60 10.73 -5.59 13.67
N ASP A 61 10.13 -6.78 13.77
CA ASP A 61 10.51 -7.79 14.77
C ASP A 61 11.98 -8.23 14.62
N TYR A 62 12.46 -8.44 13.39
CA TYR A 62 13.86 -8.79 13.15
C TYR A 62 14.83 -7.67 13.54
N LEU A 63 14.47 -6.42 13.24
CA LEU A 63 15.28 -5.25 13.56
C LEU A 63 15.32 -4.99 15.08
N CYS A 64 14.16 -5.06 15.74
CA CYS A 64 14.03 -4.83 17.18
C CYS A 64 14.72 -5.92 18.01
N ASN A 65 14.65 -7.18 17.58
CA ASN A 65 15.28 -8.30 18.29
C ASN A 65 16.76 -8.51 17.94
N LEU A 66 17.37 -7.61 17.14
CA LEU A 66 18.77 -7.72 16.68
C LEU A 66 19.10 -9.06 16.01
N ASN A 67 18.10 -9.73 15.42
CA ASN A 67 18.23 -11.03 14.75
C ASN A 67 18.75 -10.86 13.31
N LEU A 68 19.82 -10.07 13.14
CA LEU A 68 20.35 -9.64 11.85
C LEU A 68 20.80 -10.80 10.96
N GLN A 69 21.33 -11.87 11.54
CA GLN A 69 21.74 -13.06 10.80
C GLN A 69 20.53 -13.71 10.10
N LYS A 70 19.42 -13.89 10.83
CA LYS A 70 18.20 -14.45 10.27
C LYS A 70 17.55 -13.51 9.27
N LEU A 71 17.61 -12.20 9.51
CA LEU A 71 17.15 -11.20 8.54
C LEU A 71 17.89 -11.30 7.21
N MET A 72 19.23 -11.44 7.22
CA MET A 72 20.02 -11.65 6.00
C MET A 72 19.65 -12.95 5.27
N GLU A 73 19.32 -14.02 6.00
CA GLU A 73 18.90 -15.29 5.39
C GLU A 73 17.55 -15.19 4.65
N VAL A 74 16.63 -14.34 5.15
CA VAL A 74 15.27 -14.22 4.59
C VAL A 74 15.04 -12.89 3.83
N GLU A 75 16.08 -12.06 3.66
CA GLU A 75 15.99 -10.72 3.07
C GLU A 75 15.34 -10.73 1.69
N GLU A 76 15.80 -11.65 0.82
CA GLU A 76 15.29 -11.77 -0.55
C GLU A 76 13.78 -12.13 -0.55
N GLU A 77 13.38 -13.02 0.34
CA GLU A 77 11.99 -13.42 0.48
C GLU A 77 11.11 -12.26 0.96
N ILE A 78 11.57 -11.53 1.97
CA ILE A 78 10.90 -10.34 2.49
C ILE A 78 10.77 -9.28 1.38
N CYS A 79 11.84 -9.00 0.65
CA CYS A 79 11.83 -8.04 -0.47
C CYS A 79 10.80 -8.43 -1.54
N LYS A 80 10.72 -9.72 -1.88
CA LYS A 80 9.73 -10.25 -2.83
C LYS A 80 8.31 -10.09 -2.31
N ARG A 81 8.06 -10.37 -1.02
CA ARG A 81 6.74 -10.20 -0.38
C ARG A 81 6.33 -8.73 -0.40
N ILE A 82 7.20 -7.81 0.03
CA ILE A 82 6.95 -6.36 -0.02
C ILE A 82 6.59 -5.91 -1.44
N ARG A 83 7.37 -6.34 -2.45
CA ARG A 83 7.10 -5.98 -3.87
C ARG A 83 5.73 -6.48 -4.32
N ASN A 84 5.41 -7.74 -4.03
CA ASN A 84 4.13 -8.35 -4.42
C ASN A 84 2.95 -7.64 -3.74
N SER A 85 3.02 -7.39 -2.43
CA SER A 85 1.95 -6.72 -1.69
C SER A 85 1.80 -5.25 -2.12
N SER A 86 2.90 -4.56 -2.40
CA SER A 86 2.88 -3.19 -2.94
C SER A 86 2.23 -3.11 -4.32
N GLN A 87 2.47 -4.09 -5.18
CA GLN A 87 1.81 -4.16 -6.49
C GLN A 87 0.28 -4.35 -6.38
N LYS A 88 -0.20 -5.02 -5.33
CA LYS A 88 -1.64 -5.18 -5.07
C LYS A 88 -2.31 -3.88 -4.62
N LEU A 89 -1.57 -2.92 -4.07
CA LEU A 89 -2.12 -1.62 -3.67
C LEU A 89 -2.52 -0.74 -4.87
N LEU A 90 -1.92 -1.01 -6.03
CA LEU A 90 -2.21 -0.26 -7.25
C LEU A 90 -3.33 -0.95 -8.04
N PRO A 91 -4.27 -0.18 -8.63
CA PRO A 91 -5.21 -0.76 -9.58
C PRO A 91 -4.45 -1.39 -10.75
N ALA A 92 -4.91 -2.56 -11.20
CA ALA A 92 -4.29 -3.33 -12.28
C ALA A 92 -4.22 -2.49 -13.56
N GLY A 93 -3.05 -1.90 -13.85
CA GLY A 93 -2.88 -0.98 -14.98
C GLY A 93 -1.59 -0.16 -14.94
N ASN A 94 -0.93 -0.03 -13.78
CA ASN A 94 0.29 0.78 -13.65
C ASN A 94 1.60 -0.02 -13.62
N ASN A 95 1.58 -1.26 -14.15
CA ASN A 95 2.73 -2.17 -14.13
C ASN A 95 3.75 -1.85 -15.23
N ASN A 96 4.19 -0.60 -15.33
CA ASN A 96 5.38 -0.22 -16.09
C ASN A 96 6.55 0.00 -15.12
N ASN A 97 6.82 -1.00 -14.29
CA ASN A 97 8.07 -1.04 -13.55
C ASN A 97 8.94 -2.08 -14.24
N GLU A 98 9.75 -1.58 -15.18
CA GLU A 98 10.91 -2.27 -15.71
C GLU A 98 11.62 -2.96 -14.54
N ALA A 99 11.82 -4.26 -14.68
CA ALA A 99 12.79 -4.97 -13.88
C ALA A 99 14.14 -4.32 -14.17
N VAL A 100 14.54 -3.35 -13.33
CA VAL A 100 15.93 -2.92 -13.25
C VAL A 100 16.69 -4.15 -12.80
N GLN A 101 17.21 -4.89 -13.78
CA GLN A 101 18.31 -5.80 -13.61
C GLN A 101 19.44 -4.96 -13.02
N SER A 102 19.62 -5.05 -11.69
CA SER A 102 20.81 -4.57 -11.04
C SER A 102 21.96 -5.48 -11.47
N SER A 103 22.51 -5.18 -12.64
CA SER A 103 23.78 -5.69 -13.11
C SER A 103 24.87 -5.27 -12.12
N GLU A 104 25.68 -6.24 -11.70
CA GLU A 104 26.89 -6.04 -10.90
C GLU A 104 27.76 -4.89 -11.44
N LYS A 105 28.22 -4.01 -10.54
CA LYS A 105 29.63 -3.57 -10.45
C LYS A 105 29.91 -2.64 -9.26
N THR A 106 30.53 -3.23 -8.23
CA THR A 106 31.83 -2.87 -7.62
C THR A 106 32.10 -1.43 -7.11
N PHE A 107 32.22 -1.35 -5.77
CA PHE A 107 33.16 -0.60 -4.89
C PHE A 107 33.98 0.58 -5.44
N GLN A 108 34.05 1.71 -4.70
CA GLN A 108 35.29 2.40 -4.22
C GLN A 108 34.95 3.29 -2.99
N HIS A 109 35.43 2.97 -1.78
CA HIS A 109 36.65 3.50 -1.14
C HIS A 109 36.58 4.97 -0.70
N LEU A 110 36.14 5.22 0.55
CA LEU A 110 36.45 6.46 1.26
C LEU A 110 37.59 6.19 2.25
N LYS A 111 38.83 6.49 1.82
CA LYS A 111 39.98 6.63 2.72
C LYS A 111 39.89 8.00 3.40
N LEU A 112 39.84 8.01 4.74
CA LEU A 112 40.09 9.19 5.55
C LEU A 112 41.58 9.57 5.42
N ASP A 113 41.88 10.76 4.89
CA ASP A 113 43.19 11.42 5.02
C ASP A 113 43.16 12.25 6.32
N LYS A 114 43.94 11.85 7.33
CA LYS A 114 44.39 12.74 8.41
C LYS A 114 45.86 13.00 8.17
N ARG A 115 46.19 14.26 7.88
CA ARG A 115 47.56 14.75 7.81
C ARG A 115 47.99 15.24 9.19
N ASP A 116 49.13 14.75 9.64
CA ASP A 116 49.98 15.36 10.68
C ASP A 116 50.60 16.67 10.18
#